data_AF-A0A5C4LVI3-F1
#
_entry.id   AF-A0A5C4LVI3-F1
#
_cell.length_a   1.000
_cell.length_b   1.000
_cell.length_c   1.000
_cell.angle_alpha   90.00
_cell.angle_beta   90.00
_cell.angle_gamma   90.00
#
_symmetry.space_group_name_H-M   'P 1'
#
loop_
_entity.id
_entity.type
_entity.pdbx_description
1 polymer ?
#
loop_
_entity_poly.entity_id
_entity_poly.type
_entity_poly.pdbx_seq_one_letter_code
_entity_poly.pdbx_strand_id
1 'polypeptide(L)' 'MSNTLIELQSLASHRPSATASAADVAAWFRAKSRLHERLAAEARDLTSAAAYRDLARRARERAAALV' A
#
# COMPACT_ATOMS: atom_id res chain seq x y z
N MET A 1 -0.72 13.20 14.30
CA MET A 1 -0.49 11.86 13.72
C MET A 1 -1.62 11.58 12.75
N SER A 2 -1.32 11.38 11.46
CA SER A 2 -2.35 11.01 10.48
C SER A 2 -2.86 9.61 10.83
N ASN A 3 -4.18 9.43 10.85
CA ASN A 3 -4.78 8.16 11.25
C ASN A 3 -4.62 7.14 10.10
N THR A 4 -3.75 6.15 10.29
CA THR A 4 -3.40 5.14 9.29
C THR A 4 -4.62 4.39 8.74
N LEU A 5 -5.72 4.29 9.51
CA LEU A 5 -7.00 3.76 9.04
C LEU A 5 -7.73 4.70 8.06
N ILE A 6 -7.68 6.02 8.29
CA ILE A 6 -8.23 7.02 7.35
C ILE A 6 -7.47 6.97 6.04
N GLU A 7 -6.14 6.80 6.10
CA GLU A 7 -5.33 6.66 4.89
C GLU A 7 -5.61 5.34 4.15
N LEU A 8 -5.84 4.24 4.87
CA LEU A 8 -6.25 2.95 4.30
C LEU A 8 -7.58 3.08 3.55
N GLN A 9 -8.55 3.74 4.18
CA GLN A 9 -9.86 3.97 3.59
C GLN A 9 -9.77 4.89 2.38
N SER A 10 -9.04 6.01 2.49
CA SER A 10 -8.79 6.92 1.36
C SER A 10 -8.14 6.19 0.19
N LEU A 11 -7.10 5.39 0.46
CA LEU A 11 -6.40 4.65 -0.58
C LEU A 11 -7.30 3.58 -1.25
N ALA A 12 -8.19 2.95 -0.48
CA ALA A 12 -9.17 2.00 -1.00
C ALA A 12 -10.23 2.70 -1.87
N SER A 13 -10.71 3.88 -1.45
CA SER A 13 -11.67 4.69 -2.21
C SER A 13 -11.09 5.23 -3.52
N HIS A 14 -9.80 5.53 -3.55
CA HIS A 14 -9.10 6.03 -4.75
C HIS A 14 -8.39 4.93 -5.53
N ARG A 15 -8.88 3.68 -5.45
CA ARG A 15 -8.35 2.60 -6.28
C ARG A 15 -8.56 2.94 -7.76
N PRO A 16 -7.49 2.94 -8.60
CA PRO A 16 -7.61 3.22 -10.02
C PRO A 16 -8.57 2.24 -10.72
N SER A 17 -9.30 2.74 -11.71
CA SER A 17 -10.17 1.92 -12.55
C SER A 17 -9.37 0.93 -13.41
N ALA A 18 -10.04 -0.05 -14.00
CA ALA A 18 -9.41 -1.00 -14.93
C ALA A 18 -8.85 -0.33 -16.19
N THR A 19 -9.31 0.88 -16.52
CA THR A 19 -8.88 1.67 -17.68
C THR A 19 -7.84 2.75 -17.33
N ALA A 20 -7.45 2.85 -16.06
CA ALA A 20 -6.41 3.80 -15.64
C ALA A 20 -5.07 3.46 -16.29
N SER A 21 -4.22 4.46 -16.46
CA SER A 21 -2.89 4.25 -17.03
C SER A 21 -2.05 3.33 -16.14
N ALA A 22 -1.12 2.58 -16.75
CA ALA A 22 -0.18 1.74 -15.99
C ALA A 22 0.60 2.56 -14.95
N ALA A 23 0.94 3.81 -15.27
CA ALA A 23 1.60 4.75 -14.37
C ALA A 23 0.74 5.09 -13.14
N ASP A 24 -0.56 5.35 -13.31
CA ASP A 24 -1.47 5.65 -12.20
C ASP A 24 -1.67 4.42 -11.30
N VAL A 25 -1.81 3.24 -11.91
CA VAL A 25 -1.89 1.97 -11.17
C VAL A 25 -0.59 1.72 -10.40
N ALA A 26 0.57 1.96 -11.00
CA ALA A 26 1.87 1.85 -10.34
C ALA A 26 2.00 2.84 -9.18
N ALA A 27 1.59 4.10 -9.36
CA ALA A 27 1.61 5.12 -8.33
C ALA A 27 0.73 4.74 -7.12
N TRP A 28 -0.46 4.19 -7.38
CA TRP A 28 -1.34 3.67 -6.34
C TRP A 28 -0.70 2.51 -5.57
N PHE A 29 -0.08 1.54 -6.24
CA PHE A 29 0.63 0.45 -5.57
C PHE A 29 1.83 0.94 -4.74
N ARG A 30 2.57 1.96 -5.22
CA ARG A 30 3.64 2.60 -4.42
C ARG A 30 3.09 3.25 -3.15
N ALA A 31 1.96 3.95 -3.25
CA ALA A 31 1.29 4.54 -2.10
C ALA A 31 0.80 3.46 -1.12
N LYS A 32 0.23 2.37 -1.63
CA LYS A 32 -0.17 1.19 -0.85
C LYS A 32 1.00 0.58 -0.08
N SER A 33 2.16 0.45 -0.72
CA SER A 33 3.37 -0.06 -0.06
C SER A 33 3.78 0.80 1.12
N ARG A 34 3.90 2.13 0.92
CA ARG A 34 4.31 3.06 1.99
C ARG A 34 3.36 3.04 3.18
N LEU A 35 2.08 2.84 2.92
CA LEU A 35 1.09 2.71 3.99
C LEU A 35 1.29 1.41 4.79
N HIS A 36 1.51 0.28 4.11
CA HIS A 36 1.80 -0.98 4.78
C HIS A 36 3.14 -0.97 5.54
N GLU A 37 4.16 -0.26 5.05
CA GLU A 37 5.41 -0.05 5.80
C GLU A 37 5.17 0.71 7.11
N ARG A 38 4.31 1.74 7.10
CA ARG A 38 3.92 2.46 8.31
C ARG A 38 3.11 1.59 9.27
N LEU A 39 2.14 0.83 8.77
CA LEU A 39 1.39 -0.14 9.60
C LEU A 39 2.30 -1.19 10.23
N ALA A 40 3.34 -1.64 9.51
CA ALA A 40 4.31 -2.57 10.05
C ALA A 40 5.16 -1.94 11.18
N ALA A 41 5.45 -0.64 11.10
CA ALA A 41 6.16 0.09 12.14
C ALA A 41 5.30 0.38 13.37
N GLU A 42 3.99 0.55 13.19
CA GLU A 42 3.00 0.81 14.25
C GLU A 42 2.44 -0.47 14.90
N ALA A 43 2.65 -1.64 14.27
CA ALA A 43 2.14 -2.91 14.75
C ALA A 43 2.71 -3.26 16.14
N ARG A 44 1.81 -3.68 17.05
CA ARG A 44 2.17 -4.06 18.43
C ARG A 44 2.73 -5.47 18.54
N ASP A 45 2.52 -6.29 17.53
CA ASP A 45 2.96 -7.68 17.49
C ASP A 45 3.73 -8.00 16.20
N LEU A 46 4.64 -8.96 16.30
CA LEU A 46 5.56 -9.32 15.21
C LEU A 46 4.85 -9.99 14.04
N THR A 47 3.73 -10.68 14.28
CA THR A 47 2.96 -11.37 13.25
C THR A 47 2.28 -10.36 12.33
N SER A 48 1.60 -9.37 12.89
CA SER A 48 1.00 -8.25 12.16
C SER A 48 2.08 -7.44 11.44
N ALA A 49 3.20 -7.16 12.10
CA ALA A 49 4.32 -6.46 11.47
C ALA A 49 4.85 -7.21 10.24
N ALA A 50 5.03 -8.53 10.34
CA ALA A 50 5.47 -9.36 9.22
C ALA A 50 4.46 -9.39 8.08
N ALA A 51 3.16 -9.53 8.40
CA ALA A 51 2.09 -9.50 7.40
C ALA A 51 2.06 -8.17 6.64
N TYR A 52 2.18 -7.04 7.34
CA TYR A 52 2.23 -5.72 6.70
C TYR A 52 3.49 -5.53 5.85
N ARG A 53 4.65 -6.03 6.28
CA ARG A 53 5.87 -6.00 5.45
C ARG A 53 5.71 -6.83 4.17
N ASP A 54 5.06 -7.99 4.25
CA ASP A 54 4.79 -8.82 3.07
C ASP A 54 3.83 -8.10 2.09
N LEU A 55 2.78 -7.47 2.60
CA LEU A 55 1.86 -6.66 1.80
C LEU A 55 2.57 -5.48 1.13
N ALA A 56 3.47 -4.80 1.85
CA ALA A 56 4.29 -3.73 1.30
C ALA A 56 5.21 -4.23 0.17
N ARG A 57 5.87 -5.37 0.38
CA ARG A 57 6.74 -6.00 -0.63
C ARG A 57 5.97 -6.33 -1.90
N ARG A 58 4.84 -7.04 -1.79
CA ARG A 58 4.00 -7.39 -2.95
C ARG A 58 3.49 -6.16 -3.70
N ALA A 59 3.14 -5.10 -2.98
CA ALA A 59 2.72 -3.84 -3.60
C ALA A 59 3.87 -3.18 -4.40
N ARG A 60 5.10 -3.19 -3.87
CA ARG A 60 6.28 -2.71 -4.61
C ARG A 60 6.57 -3.53 -5.85
N GLU A 61 6.55 -4.86 -5.74
CA GLU A 61 6.74 -5.76 -6.88
C GLU A 61 5.69 -5.50 -7.97
N ARG A 62 4.43 -5.31 -7.59
CA ARG A 62 3.37 -4.99 -8.55
C ARG A 62 3.56 -3.63 -9.21
N ALA A 63 4.00 -2.60 -8.45
CA ALA A 63 4.31 -1.30 -9.03
C ALA A 63 5.50 -1.36 -10.00
N ALA A 64 6.52 -2.17 -9.69
CA ALA A 64 7.69 -2.35 -10.56
C ALA A 64 7.35 -3.08 -11.86
N ALA A 65 6.41 -4.02 -11.83
CA ALA A 65 5.96 -4.74 -13.03
C ALA A 65 5.11 -3.90 -14.01
N LEU A 66 4.74 -2.67 -13.63
CA LEU A 66 3.88 -1.78 -14.42
C LEU A 66 4.66 -0.61 -15.06
N VAL A 67 5.97 -0.50 -14.82
CA VAL A 67 6.83 0.61 -15.26
C VAL A 67 8.06 0.06 -15.96
#